data_AF-A0A0D0D7W6-F1
#
_entry.id   AF-A0A0D0D7W6-F1
#
_cell.length_a   1.000
_cell.length_b   1.000
_cell.length_c   1.000
_cell.angle_alpha   90.00
_cell.angle_beta   90.00
_cell.angle_gamma   90.00
#
_symmetry.space_group_name_H-M   'P 1'
#
loop_
_entity.id
_entity.type
_entity.pdbx_description
1 polymer ?
#
loop_
_entity_poly.entity_id
_entity_poly.type
_entity_poly.pdbx_seq_one_letter_code
_entity_poly.pdbx_strand_id
1 'polypeptide(L)' 'GKFKGMVRILEERGFDTKKLKVQCNRKFECPSGSTICCLQHILYNQSDFVNVESLLEQSCKVKGFTVMFLLKFHCELTFI' A
#
# COMPACT_ATOMS: atom_id res chain seq x y z
N GLY A 1 -12.52 15.91 -1.26
CA GLY A 1 -13.28 14.72 -1.70
C GLY A 1 -13.56 13.81 -0.52
N LYS A 2 -14.68 13.08 -0.53
CA LYS A 2 -15.03 12.12 0.54
C LYS A 2 -14.44 10.75 0.19
N PHE A 3 -13.75 10.12 1.14
CA PHE A 3 -13.20 8.77 0.93
C PHE A 3 -14.35 7.77 0.70
N LYS A 4 -14.23 6.97 -0.37
CA LYS A 4 -15.28 6.05 -0.86
C LYS A 4 -15.44 4.79 -0.01
N GLY A 5 -14.40 4.38 0.73
CA GLY A 5 -14.38 3.17 1.57
C GLY A 5 -13.69 1.99 0.87
N MET A 6 -12.89 1.23 1.63
CA MET A 6 -12.07 0.13 1.08
C MET A 6 -12.91 -0.99 0.45
N VAL A 7 -14.03 -1.36 1.09
CA VAL A 7 -14.94 -2.42 0.62
C VAL A 7 -15.43 -2.11 -0.79
N ARG A 8 -16.04 -0.94 -0.98
CA ARG A 8 -16.61 -0.53 -2.26
C ARG A 8 -15.55 -0.45 -3.37
N ILE A 9 -14.38 0.07 -3.04
CA ILE A 9 -13.25 0.15 -3.98
C ILE A 9 -12.82 -1.25 -4.45
N LEU A 10 -12.80 -2.24 -3.55
CA LEU A 10 -12.39 -3.60 -3.86
C LEU A 10 -13.47 -4.41 -4.59
N GLU A 11 -14.75 -4.23 -4.23
CA GLU A 11 -15.88 -4.84 -4.94
C GLU A 11 -15.97 -4.37 -6.39
N GLU A 12 -15.73 -3.09 -6.65
CA GLU A 12 -15.68 -2.52 -8.01
C GLU A 12 -14.53 -3.11 -8.85
N ARG A 13 -13.50 -3.65 -8.20
CA ARG A 13 -12.39 -4.36 -8.84
C ARG A 13 -12.57 -5.89 -8.88
N GLY A 14 -13.73 -6.39 -8.46
CA GLY A 14 -14.09 -7.80 -8.54
C GLY A 14 -13.61 -8.67 -7.36
N PHE A 15 -13.16 -8.09 -6.26
CA PHE A 15 -12.79 -8.85 -5.07
C PHE A 15 -14.02 -9.19 -4.20
N ASP A 16 -14.11 -10.43 -3.71
CA ASP A 16 -15.10 -10.80 -2.70
C ASP A 16 -14.64 -10.35 -1.31
N THR A 17 -15.27 -9.28 -0.81
CA THR A 17 -14.92 -8.64 0.46
C THR A 17 -15.67 -9.22 1.66
N LYS A 18 -16.71 -10.04 1.46
CA LYS A 18 -17.67 -10.44 2.50
C LYS A 18 -17.05 -11.24 3.65
N LYS A 19 -16.01 -12.02 3.35
CA LYS A 19 -15.32 -12.89 4.32
C LYS A 19 -13.99 -12.32 4.81
N LEU A 20 -13.57 -11.17 4.28
CA LEU A 20 -12.27 -10.59 4.57
C LEU A 20 -12.36 -9.62 5.74
N LYS A 21 -11.39 -9.72 6.65
CA LYS A 21 -11.19 -8.72 7.69
C LYS A 21 -10.65 -7.44 7.06
N VAL A 22 -10.89 -6.30 7.71
CA VAL A 22 -10.32 -5.01 7.29
C VAL A 22 -8.79 -5.06 7.31
N GLN A 23 -8.21 -5.63 8.36
CA GLN A 23 -6.77 -5.79 8.56
C GLN A 23 -6.44 -7.14 9.20
N CYS A 24 -5.20 -7.61 9.01
CA CYS A 24 -4.67 -8.76 9.74
C CYS A 24 -4.04 -8.33 11.06
N ASN A 25 -4.40 -9.03 12.14
CA ASN A 25 -3.90 -8.78 13.49
C ASN A 25 -4.09 -7.31 13.93
N ARG A 26 -3.63 -6.98 15.15
CA ARG A 26 -3.62 -5.58 15.60
C ARG A 26 -2.41 -4.80 15.08
N LYS A 27 -1.37 -5.51 14.63
CA LYS A 27 -0.07 -4.95 14.20
C LYS A 27 0.13 -4.93 12.69
N PHE A 28 -0.91 -5.20 11.89
CA PHE A 28 -0.81 -5.25 10.42
C PHE A 28 0.11 -6.35 9.87
N GLU A 29 0.36 -7.38 10.67
CA GLU A 29 1.19 -8.52 10.29
C GLU A 29 0.35 -9.48 9.46
N CYS A 30 0.38 -9.33 8.12
CA CYS A 30 -0.20 -10.33 7.21
C CYS A 30 0.71 -11.56 7.07
N PRO A 31 0.12 -12.74 6.79
CA PRO A 31 0.90 -13.95 6.53
C PRO A 31 1.83 -13.75 5.35
N SER A 32 3.10 -14.14 5.52
CA SER A 32 4.10 -14.12 4.45
C SER A 32 3.61 -14.92 3.23
N GLY A 33 3.69 -14.32 2.04
CA GLY A 33 3.27 -14.94 0.78
C GLY A 33 1.77 -14.83 0.46
N SER A 34 0.93 -14.34 1.39
CA SER A 34 -0.50 -14.16 1.14
C SER A 34 -0.83 -12.75 0.68
N THR A 35 -1.15 -12.56 -0.60
CA THR A 35 -1.62 -11.27 -1.16
C THR A 35 -3.10 -10.97 -0.85
N ILE A 36 -3.88 -12.00 -0.45
CA ILE A 36 -5.34 -11.92 -0.24
C ILE A 36 -5.71 -12.28 1.22
N CYS A 37 -5.03 -11.66 2.20
CA CYS A 37 -5.27 -11.91 3.64
C CYS A 37 -6.37 -11.02 4.25
N CYS A 38 -6.46 -9.76 3.82
CA CYS A 38 -7.38 -8.75 4.36
C CYS A 38 -7.59 -7.63 3.33
N LEU A 39 -8.66 -6.84 3.51
CA LEU A 39 -9.01 -5.75 2.60
C LEU A 39 -7.87 -4.77 2.43
N GLN A 40 -7.20 -4.40 3.52
CA GLN A 40 -6.08 -3.47 3.47
C GLN A 40 -4.92 -4.01 2.62
N HIS A 41 -4.50 -5.27 2.81
CA HIS A 41 -3.38 -5.83 2.05
C HIS A 41 -3.71 -5.96 0.57
N ILE A 42 -4.94 -6.35 0.24
CA ILE A 42 -5.40 -6.39 -1.15
C ILE A 42 -5.38 -4.99 -1.76
N LEU A 43 -5.85 -3.98 -1.01
CA LEU A 43 -5.91 -2.59 -1.46
C LEU A 43 -4.52 -2.03 -1.77
N TYR A 44 -3.54 -2.24 -0.88
CA TYR A 44 -2.17 -1.75 -1.10
C TYR A 44 -1.47 -2.42 -2.27
N ASN A 45 -1.85 -3.67 -2.61
CA ASN A 45 -1.30 -4.40 -3.75
C ASN A 45 -2.05 -4.11 -5.07
N GLN A 46 -3.04 -3.22 -5.10
CA GLN A 46 -3.67 -2.83 -6.36
C GLN A 46 -2.73 -1.97 -7.20
N SER A 47 -2.77 -2.15 -8.52
CA SER A 47 -1.97 -1.39 -9.48
C SER A 47 -2.05 0.12 -9.28
N ASP A 48 -3.24 0.61 -8.94
CA ASP A 48 -3.52 2.04 -8.79
C ASP A 48 -2.86 2.67 -7.56
N PHE A 49 -2.30 1.87 -6.65
CA PHE A 49 -1.54 2.35 -5.50
C PHE A 49 -0.04 2.05 -5.63
N VAL A 50 0.32 0.93 -6.28
CA VAL A 50 1.72 0.52 -6.43
C VAL A 50 2.41 1.30 -7.54
N ASN A 51 1.73 1.59 -8.65
CA ASN A 51 2.35 2.14 -9.86
C ASN A 51 2.15 3.66 -10.01
N VAL A 52 1.68 4.35 -8.96
CA VAL A 52 1.45 5.81 -9.02
C VAL A 52 2.69 6.55 -8.55
N GLU A 53 3.22 7.42 -9.43
CA GLU A 53 4.30 8.35 -9.09
C GLU A 53 3.82 9.26 -7.94
N SER A 54 4.55 9.25 -6.84
CA SER A 54 4.20 10.03 -5.65
C SER A 54 4.29 11.53 -5.95
N LEU A 55 3.53 12.35 -5.19
CA LEU A 55 3.63 13.81 -5.29
C LEU A 55 5.06 14.33 -5.06
N LEU A 56 5.83 13.62 -4.24
CA LEU A 56 7.25 13.91 -3.99
C LEU A 56 8.09 13.66 -5.23
N GLU A 57 7.97 12.48 -5.84
CA GLU A 57 8.64 12.15 -7.10
C GLU A 57 8.31 13.17 -8.19
N GLN A 58 7.02 13.48 -8.37
CA GLN A 58 6.59 14.49 -9.35
C GLN A 58 7.23 15.86 -9.09
N SER A 59 7.21 16.33 -7.84
CA SER A 59 7.77 17.62 -7.45
C SER A 59 9.29 17.70 -7.64
N CYS A 60 9.99 16.61 -7.34
CA CYS A 60 11.44 16.50 -7.52
C CYS A 60 11.83 16.41 -9.00
N LYS A 61 11.06 15.65 -9.79
CA LYS A 61 11.27 15.49 -11.23
C LYS A 61 11.14 16.82 -11.99
N VAL A 62 10.16 17.66 -11.62
CA VAL A 62 10.02 19.03 -12.14
C VAL A 62 11.27 19.88 -11.88
N LYS A 63 11.99 19.59 -10.79
CA LYS A 63 13.23 20.28 -10.41
C LYS A 63 14.51 19.58 -10.92
N GLY A 64 14.38 18.49 -11.68
CA GLY A 64 15.52 17.72 -12.21
C GLY A 64 16.15 16.74 -11.22
N PHE A 65 15.50 16.45 -10.08
CA PHE A 65 16.00 15.50 -9.08
C PHE A 65 15.32 14.12 -9.23
N THR A 66 16.09 13.05 -9.02
CA THR A 66 15.58 11.68 -8.91
C THR A 66 15.34 11.34 -7.44
N VAL A 67 14.18 10.76 -7.12
CA VAL A 67 13.82 10.33 -5.76
C VAL A 67 14.02 8.83 -5.64
N MET A 68 14.68 8.39 -4.57
CA MET A 68 14.85 6.98 -4.25
C MET A 68 14.22 6.70 -2.88
N PHE A 69 13.21 5.85 -2.84
CA PHE A 69 12.58 5.44 -1.58
C PHE A 69 13.38 4.31 -0.93
N LEU A 70 14.04 4.63 0.18
CA LEU A 70 14.62 3.63 1.05
C LEU A 70 13.52 3.14 2.00
N LEU A 71 13.24 1.84 1.97
CA LEU A 71 12.37 1.19 2.96
C LEU A 71 12.98 1.43 4.34
N LYS A 72 12.32 2.26 5.15
CA LYS A 72 12.61 2.35 6.59
C LYS A 72 12.20 1.02 7.19
N PHE A 73 13.11 0.07 7.30
CA PHE A 73 13.20 -1.00 8.31
C PHE A 73 14.16 -2.09 7.81
N HIS A 74 15.45 -1.78 7.82
CA HIS A 74 16.45 -2.77 8.23
C HIS A 74 17.07 -2.23 9.52
N CYS A 75 16.83 -2.91 10.64
CA CYS A 75 17.51 -2.58 11.91
C CYS A 75 19.04 -2.65 11.77
N GLU A 76 19.55 -3.26 10.70
CA GLU A 76 20.97 -3.47 10.41
C GLU A 76 21.65 -2.28 9.71
N LEU A 77 20.92 -1.26 9.24
CA LEU A 77 21.48 -0.15 8.44
C LEU A 77 21.53 1.21 9.15
N THR A 78 21.19 1.29 10.44
CA THR A 78 21.39 2.51 11.25
C THR A 78 22.33 2.21 12.42
N PHE A 79 23.63 2.08 12.14
CA PHE A 79 24.68 2.33 13.14
C PHE A 79 25.19 3.74 12.87
N ILE A 80 24.63 4.73 13.57
CA ILE A 80 25.19 6.09 13.68
C ILE A 80 25.49 6.29 15.16
#